data_AF-A0A3D1Q5Q4-F1
#
_entry.id   AF-A0A3D1Q5Q4-F1
#
_cell.length_a   1.000
_cell.length_b   1.000
_cell.length_c   1.000
_cell.angle_alpha   90.00
_cell.angle_beta   90.00
_cell.angle_gamma   90.00
#
_symmetry.space_group_name_H-M   'P 1'
#
loop_
_entity.id
_entity.type
_entity.pdbx_description
1 polymer ?
#
loop_
_entity_poly.entity_id
_entity_poly.type
_entity_poly.pdbx_seq_one_letter_code
_entity_poly.pdbx_strand_id
1 'polypeptide(L)'
;MNNVGKGKEILAPVVFQGGVAANLGLVQAFNKYLGFEVLVPRHHGVMGAIGAAYLARDAVGKKGQTSFKGFDLEKIDFRTTSFECKGCSNACEVVQFFENKNLIARWGDRCGKWELQVG
;
A
#
# COMPACT_ATOMS: atom_id res chain seq x y z
N MET A 1 11.99 -13.67 -12.04
CA MET A 1 12.78 -12.49 -11.62
C MET A 1 12.31 -11.33 -12.48
N ASN A 2 11.54 -10.40 -11.91
CA ASN A 2 10.81 -9.37 -12.68
C ASN A 2 11.72 -8.17 -12.97
N ASN A 3 12.09 -7.95 -14.24
CA ASN A 3 12.89 -6.78 -14.64
C ASN A 3 11.99 -5.72 -15.30
N VAL A 4 11.49 -4.77 -14.50
CA VAL A 4 10.53 -3.73 -14.91
C VAL A 4 11.08 -2.82 -16.03
N GLY A 5 12.41 -2.62 -16.08
CA GLY A 5 13.08 -1.71 -17.02
C GLY A 5 13.91 -2.37 -18.11
N LYS A 6 13.92 -3.70 -18.24
CA LYS A 6 14.83 -4.38 -19.20
C LYS A 6 14.45 -3.98 -20.64
N GLY A 7 15.45 -3.52 -21.40
CA GLY A 7 15.29 -3.15 -22.81
C GLY A 7 14.59 -1.80 -23.06
N LYS A 8 14.34 -1.02 -22.00
CA LYS A 8 13.80 0.33 -22.13
C LYS A 8 14.92 1.36 -22.17
N GLU A 9 14.78 2.34 -23.05
CA GLU A 9 15.60 3.53 -23.02
C GLU A 9 15.24 4.38 -21.78
N ILE A 10 16.26 4.88 -21.08
CA ILE A 10 16.09 5.72 -19.89
C ILE A 10 16.48 7.15 -20.28
N LEU A 11 15.48 8.03 -20.31
CA LEU A 11 15.63 9.44 -20.68
C LEU A 11 15.49 10.34 -19.45
N ALA A 12 16.23 11.45 -19.43
CA ALA A 12 16.12 12.46 -18.40
C ALA A 12 14.79 13.25 -18.50
N PRO A 13 14.26 13.77 -17.38
CA PRO A 13 14.79 13.67 -16.01
C PRO A 13 14.54 12.31 -15.36
N VAL A 14 15.54 11.77 -14.67
CA VAL A 14 15.44 10.53 -13.88
C VAL A 14 15.51 10.86 -12.40
N VAL A 15 14.57 10.33 -11.63
CA VAL A 15 14.54 10.47 -10.16
C VAL A 15 15.01 9.17 -9.52
N PHE A 16 16.00 9.27 -8.63
CA PHE A 16 16.47 8.16 -7.81
C PHE A 16 15.98 8.34 -6.36
N GLN A 17 15.10 7.44 -5.93
CA GLN A 17 14.43 7.50 -4.62
C GLN A 17 14.52 6.16 -3.88
N GLY A 18 14.12 6.16 -2.60
CA GLY A 18 14.21 5.02 -1.69
C GLY A 18 15.37 5.15 -0.71
N GLY A 19 15.50 4.17 0.20
CA GLY A 19 16.54 4.19 1.24
C GLY A 19 17.96 4.21 0.67
N VAL A 20 18.19 3.48 -0.42
CA VAL A 20 19.50 3.40 -1.09
C VAL A 20 19.92 4.70 -1.80
N ALA A 21 18.99 5.63 -2.04
CA ALA A 21 19.32 6.91 -2.66
C ALA A 21 20.15 7.83 -1.75
N ALA A 22 20.29 7.51 -0.46
CA ALA A 22 21.26 8.14 0.44
C ALA A 22 22.72 7.79 0.10
N ASN A 23 22.96 6.71 -0.64
CA ASN A 23 24.32 6.27 -0.95
C ASN A 23 24.89 7.07 -2.13
N LEU A 24 25.76 8.03 -1.83
CA LEU A 24 26.42 8.87 -2.82
C LEU A 24 27.23 8.06 -3.85
N GLY A 25 27.85 6.95 -3.45
CA GLY A 25 28.57 6.07 -4.38
C GLY A 25 27.64 5.42 -5.42
N LEU A 26 26.43 5.04 -5.00
CA LEU A 26 25.42 4.49 -5.91
C LEU A 26 24.85 5.57 -6.83
N VAL A 27 24.63 6.79 -6.33
CA VAL A 27 24.23 7.95 -7.15
C VAL A 27 25.27 8.23 -8.24
N GLN A 28 26.56 8.27 -7.88
CA GLN A 28 27.65 8.45 -8.85
C GLN A 28 27.71 7.33 -9.88
N ALA A 29 27.51 6.08 -9.45
CA ALA A 29 27.46 4.93 -10.36
C ALA A 29 26.31 5.06 -11.37
N PHE A 30 25.12 5.48 -10.93
CA PHE A 30 23.99 5.75 -11.82
C PHE A 30 24.28 6.88 -12.80
N ASN A 31 24.83 8.01 -12.34
CA ASN A 31 25.19 9.13 -13.20
C ASN A 31 26.17 8.70 -14.31
N LYS A 32 27.19 7.91 -13.94
CA LYS A 32 28.18 7.38 -14.89
C LYS A 32 27.54 6.42 -15.90
N TYR A 33 26.66 5.54 -15.45
CA TYR A 33 26.02 4.54 -16.31
C TYR A 33 25.00 5.15 -17.27
N LEU A 34 24.24 6.15 -16.82
CA LEU A 34 23.20 6.82 -17.61
C LEU A 34 23.76 7.95 -18.50
N GLY A 35 24.95 8.48 -18.19
CA GLY A 35 25.55 9.59 -18.94
C GLY A 35 24.95 10.96 -18.62
N PHE A 36 24.09 11.05 -17.61
CA PHE A 36 23.50 12.29 -17.10
C PHE A 36 23.17 12.15 -15.61
N GLU A 37 22.95 13.29 -14.93
CA GLU A 37 22.68 13.30 -13.50
C GLU A 37 21.27 12.81 -13.17
N VAL A 38 21.16 11.94 -12.15
CA VAL A 38 19.90 11.57 -11.52
C VAL A 38 19.55 12.56 -10.42
N LEU A 39 18.25 12.86 -10.29
CA LEU A 39 17.71 13.72 -9.24
C LEU A 39 17.44 12.90 -7.98
N VAL A 40 18.04 13.28 -6.86
CA VAL A 40 17.75 12.70 -5.55
C VAL A 40 16.87 13.65 -4.75
N PRO A 41 15.59 13.32 -4.47
CA PRO A 41 14.71 14.18 -3.70
C PRO A 41 15.21 14.36 -2.26
N ARG A 42 15.00 15.55 -1.67
CA ARG A 42 15.34 15.84 -0.27
C ARG A 42 14.77 14.81 0.72
N HIS A 43 13.59 14.27 0.41
CA HIS A 43 12.88 13.30 1.23
C HIS A 43 12.86 11.90 0.59
N HIS A 44 13.92 11.51 -0.14
CA HIS A 44 14.03 10.25 -0.87
C HIS A 44 13.63 8.99 -0.06
N GLY A 45 13.84 9.00 1.27
CA GLY A 45 13.48 7.89 2.17
C GLY A 45 11.98 7.74 2.46
N VAL A 46 11.18 8.77 2.25
CA VAL A 46 9.73 8.80 2.57
C VAL A 46 8.85 9.21 1.40
N MET A 47 9.40 9.24 0.18
CA MET A 47 8.65 9.61 -1.02
C MET A 47 7.39 8.76 -1.25
N GLY A 48 7.39 7.49 -0.84
CA GLY A 48 6.19 6.65 -0.88
C GLY A 48 5.06 7.17 0.02
N ALA A 49 5.38 7.63 1.24
CA ALA A 49 4.40 8.23 2.15
C ALA A 49 3.89 9.58 1.62
N ILE A 50 4.77 10.39 1.04
CA ILE A 50 4.39 11.64 0.37
C ILE A 50 3.40 11.35 -0.78
N GLY A 51 3.70 10.37 -1.62
CA GLY A 51 2.80 9.93 -2.69
C GLY A 51 1.45 9.47 -2.17
N ALA A 52 1.43 8.66 -1.10
CA ALA A 52 0.20 8.23 -0.46
C ALA A 52 -0.64 9.41 0.07
N ALA A 53 0.00 10.43 0.65
CA ALA A 53 -0.68 11.64 1.12
C ALA A 53 -1.30 12.44 -0.04
N TYR A 54 -0.60 12.58 -1.17
CA TYR A 54 -1.17 13.20 -2.38
C TYR A 54 -2.38 12.43 -2.89
N LEU A 55 -2.29 11.11 -3.01
CA LEU A 55 -3.41 10.27 -3.45
C LEU A 55 -4.61 10.38 -2.50
N ALA A 56 -4.36 10.36 -1.19
CA ALA A 56 -5.41 10.53 -0.19
C ALA A 56 -6.10 11.90 -0.32
N ARG A 57 -5.32 12.99 -0.46
CA ARG A 57 -5.84 14.34 -0.68
C ARG A 57 -6.71 14.40 -1.95
N ASP A 58 -6.24 13.85 -3.05
CA ASP A 58 -6.97 13.87 -4.32
C ASP A 58 -8.25 13.02 -4.25
N ALA A 59 -8.21 11.88 -3.55
CA ALA A 59 -9.39 11.05 -3.30
C ALA A 59 -10.45 11.78 -2.46
N VAL A 60 -10.01 12.52 -1.42
CA VAL A 60 -10.89 13.36 -0.60
C VAL A 60 -11.46 14.52 -1.42
N GLY A 61 -10.65 15.15 -2.28
CA GLY A 61 -11.12 16.20 -3.19
C GLY A 61 -12.23 15.73 -4.13
N LYS A 62 -12.23 14.45 -4.51
CA LYS A 62 -13.31 13.83 -5.31
C LYS A 62 -14.52 13.39 -4.49
N LYS A 63 -14.30 12.82 -3.30
CA LYS A 63 -15.37 12.29 -2.42
C LYS A 63 -16.03 13.35 -1.52
N GLY A 64 -15.40 14.51 -1.34
CA GLY A 64 -15.84 15.59 -0.45
C GLY A 64 -15.47 15.41 1.03
N GLN A 65 -15.25 14.18 1.49
CA GLN A 65 -14.93 13.90 2.89
C GLN A 65 -13.96 12.70 3.04
N THR A 66 -13.29 12.63 4.18
CA THR A 66 -12.42 11.49 4.56
C THR A 66 -13.24 10.43 5.30
N SER A 67 -12.79 9.17 5.26
CA SER A 67 -13.25 8.10 6.17
C SER A 67 -12.31 7.92 7.37
N PHE A 68 -11.46 8.90 7.66
CA PHE A 68 -10.53 8.84 8.79
C PHE A 68 -11.33 8.86 10.09
N LYS A 69 -11.14 7.81 10.91
CA LYS A 69 -11.89 7.61 12.15
C LYS A 69 -11.39 8.43 13.34
N GLY A 70 -10.37 9.26 13.12
CA GLY A 70 -9.71 10.03 14.18
C GLY A 70 -8.60 9.26 14.86
N PHE A 71 -8.03 9.87 15.91
CA PHE A 71 -6.92 9.29 16.69
C PHE A 71 -7.38 8.59 17.97
N ASP A 72 -8.65 8.76 18.37
CA ASP A 72 -9.25 8.13 19.55
C ASP A 72 -9.60 6.66 19.29
N LEU A 73 -8.67 5.89 18.72
CA LEU A 73 -8.86 4.49 18.37
C LEU A 73 -9.07 3.63 19.62
N GLU A 74 -8.57 4.05 20.78
CA GLU A 74 -8.81 3.35 22.05
C GLU A 74 -10.28 3.31 22.47
N LYS A 75 -11.13 4.21 21.93
CA LYS A 75 -12.56 4.24 22.20
C LYS A 75 -13.36 3.30 21.30
N ILE A 76 -12.72 2.72 20.28
CA ILE A 76 -13.35 1.82 19.31
C ILE A 76 -13.02 0.37 19.68
N ASP A 77 -14.04 -0.43 19.93
CA ASP A 77 -13.86 -1.84 20.28
C ASP A 77 -13.66 -2.67 19.01
N PHE A 78 -12.42 -3.10 18.74
CA PHE A 78 -12.12 -4.01 17.63
C PHE A 78 -12.06 -5.45 18.11
N ARG A 79 -12.83 -6.33 17.48
CA ARG A 79 -12.85 -7.76 17.82
C ARG A 79 -12.62 -8.62 16.60
N THR A 80 -11.78 -9.63 16.76
CA THR A 80 -11.53 -10.65 15.75
C THR A 80 -12.09 -11.98 16.24
N THR A 81 -12.92 -12.64 15.44
CA THR A 81 -13.36 -14.02 15.66
C THR A 81 -13.13 -14.84 14.41
N SER A 82 -13.23 -16.17 14.48
CA SER A 82 -13.19 -17.02 13.30
C SER A 82 -14.21 -18.15 13.38
N PHE A 83 -14.58 -18.70 12.22
CA PHE A 83 -15.39 -19.90 12.12
C PHE A 83 -14.96 -20.77 10.93
N GLU A 84 -15.27 -22.06 11.00
CA GLU A 84 -15.03 -22.99 9.91
C GLU A 84 -16.19 -22.99 8.90
N CYS A 85 -15.89 -22.78 7.62
CA CYS A 85 -16.89 -22.80 6.56
C CYS A 85 -17.38 -24.22 6.28
N LYS A 86 -18.61 -24.54 6.71
CA LYS A 86 -19.28 -25.82 6.39
C LYS A 86 -19.87 -25.89 4.97
N GLY A 87 -19.70 -24.81 4.18
CA GLY A 87 -20.28 -24.67 2.86
C GLY A 87 -19.38 -25.06 1.69
N CYS A 88 -18.15 -25.52 1.95
CA CYS A 88 -17.21 -25.96 0.91
C CYS A 88 -16.34 -27.12 1.38
N SER A 89 -15.76 -27.88 0.45
CA SER A 89 -14.87 -29.01 0.74
C SER A 89 -13.56 -28.61 1.42
N ASN A 90 -13.17 -27.33 1.31
CA ASN A 90 -11.94 -26.83 1.89
C ASN A 90 -12.02 -26.60 3.41
N ALA A 91 -13.23 -26.67 3.99
CA ALA A 91 -13.47 -26.32 5.40
C ALA A 91 -12.70 -25.05 5.81
N CYS A 92 -12.72 -24.02 4.94
CA CYS A 92 -11.83 -22.89 5.11
C CYS A 92 -12.16 -22.13 6.40
N GLU A 93 -11.14 -21.80 7.19
CA GLU A 93 -11.28 -20.92 8.33
C GLU A 93 -11.50 -19.48 7.83
N VAL A 94 -12.61 -18.89 8.24
CA VAL A 94 -13.00 -17.53 7.89
C VAL A 94 -12.80 -16.66 9.11
N VAL A 95 -11.88 -15.71 9.00
CA VAL A 95 -11.65 -14.70 10.02
C VAL A 95 -12.64 -13.56 9.81
N GLN A 96 -13.23 -13.08 10.90
CA GLN A 96 -14.18 -12.00 10.95
C GLN A 96 -13.61 -10.86 11.80
N PHE A 97 -13.65 -9.65 11.26
CA PHE A 97 -13.20 -8.45 11.96
C PHE A 97 -14.37 -7.51 12.17
N PHE A 98 -14.63 -7.24 13.44
CA PHE A 98 -15.71 -6.40 13.91
C PHE A 98 -15.16 -5.09 14.44
N GLU A 99 -15.88 -4.03 14.11
CA GLU A 99 -15.79 -2.74 14.77
C GLU A 99 -17.06 -2.54 15.61
N ASN A 100 -16.89 -2.45 16.91
CA ASN A 100 -17.94 -2.54 17.92
C ASN A 100 -18.76 -3.83 17.73
N LYS A 101 -19.94 -3.70 17.12
CA LYS A 101 -20.82 -4.84 16.78
C LYS A 101 -20.98 -5.05 15.27
N ASN A 102 -20.36 -4.20 14.46
CA ASN A 102 -20.49 -4.21 13.01
C ASN A 102 -19.37 -5.05 12.40
N LEU A 103 -19.73 -6.03 11.58
CA LEU A 103 -18.76 -6.78 10.79
C LEU A 103 -18.25 -5.89 9.65
N ILE A 104 -16.96 -5.57 9.66
CA ILE A 104 -16.36 -4.67 8.67
C ILE A 104 -15.42 -5.36 7.68
N ALA A 105 -14.87 -6.53 8.04
CA ALA A 105 -14.05 -7.32 7.12
C ALA A 105 -14.16 -8.83 7.38
N ARG A 106 -13.91 -9.60 6.32
CA ARG A 106 -13.67 -11.04 6.37
C ARG A 106 -12.49 -11.38 5.46
N TRP A 107 -11.71 -12.37 5.86
CA TRP A 107 -10.66 -12.95 5.02
C TRP A 107 -10.39 -14.40 5.42
N GLY A 108 -9.56 -15.10 4.63
CA GLY A 108 -9.19 -16.49 4.86
C GLY A 108 -10.07 -17.50 4.14
N ASP A 109 -11.20 -17.06 3.58
CA ASP A 109 -12.03 -17.94 2.76
C ASP A 109 -11.35 -18.26 1.42
N ARG A 110 -11.36 -19.55 1.06
CA ARG A 110 -10.83 -20.02 -0.22
C ARG A 110 -11.90 -20.23 -1.28
N CYS A 111 -13.16 -20.13 -0.87
CA CYS A 111 -14.31 -20.43 -1.71
C CYS A 111 -15.03 -19.19 -2.24
N GLY A 112 -14.60 -17.99 -1.85
CA GLY A 112 -15.18 -16.70 -2.24
C GLY A 112 -16.57 -16.42 -1.65
N LYS A 113 -17.16 -17.36 -0.89
CA LYS A 113 -18.52 -17.20 -0.34
C LYS A 113 -18.64 -16.10 0.71
N TRP A 114 -17.53 -15.71 1.32
CA TRP A 114 -17.53 -14.84 2.48
C TRP A 114 -16.84 -13.50 2.22
N GLU A 115 -16.42 -13.24 0.98
CA GLU A 115 -15.98 -11.92 0.54
C GLU A 115 -17.10 -10.90 0.81
N LEU A 116 -16.77 -9.88 1.60
CA LEU A 116 -17.67 -8.75 1.81
C LEU A 116 -17.51 -7.79 0.63
N GLN A 117 -18.62 -7.41 0.00
CA GLN A 117 -18.62 -6.26 -0.89
C GLN A 117 -18.38 -5.02 -0.02
N VAL A 118 -17.17 -4.49 -0.07
CA VAL A 118 -16.83 -3.21 0.56
C VAL A 118 -17.50 -2.13 -0.30
N GLY A 119 -18.56 -1.53 0.22
CA GLY A 119 -19.22 -0.36 -0.37
C GLY A 119 -18.37 0.90 -0.32
#